data_AF-A0A418BTK4-F1
#
_entry.id   AF-A0A418BTK4-F1
#
_cell.length_a   1.000
_cell.length_b   1.000
_cell.length_c   1.000
_cell.angle_alpha   90.00
_cell.angle_beta   90.00
_cell.angle_gamma   90.00
#
_symmetry.space_group_name_H-M   'P 1'
#
loop_
_entity.id
_entity.type
_entity.pdbx_description
1 polymer ?
#
loop_
_entity_poly.entity_id
_entity_poly.type
_entity_poly.pdbx_seq_one_letter_code
_entity_poly.pdbx_strand_id
1 'polypeptide(L)'
;MYCILPLARKSLRSCRAHDSAGGEAGFPETPAVVTYAFDAMWDVVHLDEKWFNAEKDRLKVYVVKRQSIKRRVAKSKRFIPKVMFLAAVARPRHDDERGVMFDGKIGMWPVVKHLPAACNSRNRPAGTINRQR
;
A
#
# COMPACT_ATOMS: atom_id res chain seq x y z
N MET A 1 10.61 -12.73 3.45
CA MET A 1 11.22 -12.18 2.23
C MET A 1 10.11 -11.73 1.30
N TYR A 2 9.76 -10.45 1.34
CA TYR A 2 8.86 -9.88 0.34
C TYR A 2 9.75 -9.21 -0.70
N CYS A 3 9.91 -9.87 -1.85
CA CYS A 3 10.57 -9.29 -3.01
C CYS A 3 9.72 -8.12 -3.53
N ILE A 4 10.29 -6.93 -3.50
CA ILE A 4 9.76 -5.75 -4.18
C ILE A 4 10.33 -5.81 -5.60
N LEU A 5 9.49 -6.14 -6.58
CA LEU A 5 9.78 -5.95 -8.00
C LEU A 5 8.98 -4.73 -8.50
N PRO A 6 9.45 -4.07 -9.58
CA PRO A 6 9.31 -2.63 -9.74
C PRO A 6 7.92 -2.23 -10.21
N LEU A 7 7.32 -1.28 -9.49
CA LEU A 7 6.03 -0.68 -9.81
C LEU A 7 6.16 0.27 -11.00
N ALA A 8 5.38 -0.01 -12.04
CA ALA A 8 5.13 0.94 -13.12
C ALA A 8 4.46 2.20 -12.55
N ARG A 9 5.19 3.31 -12.62
CA ARG A 9 4.77 4.65 -12.20
C ARG A 9 3.54 5.09 -13.00
N LYS A 10 2.42 5.32 -12.32
CA LYS A 10 1.48 6.38 -12.69
C LYS A 10 1.53 7.45 -11.61
N SER A 11 2.61 8.24 -11.66
CA SER A 11 2.73 9.48 -10.91
C SER A 11 2.01 10.55 -11.75
N LEU A 12 0.81 10.95 -11.30
CA LEU A 12 0.19 12.19 -11.75
C LEU A 12 1.03 13.32 -11.14
N ARG A 13 1.97 13.87 -11.92
CA ARG A 13 2.71 15.09 -11.56
C ARG A 13 1.82 16.29 -11.88
N SER A 14 1.46 17.06 -10.87
CA SER A 14 1.21 18.49 -11.07
C SER A 14 2.57 19.18 -10.97
N CYS A 15 3.05 19.72 -12.09
CA CYS A 15 4.27 20.52 -12.12
C CYS A 15 3.96 21.86 -11.45
N ARG A 16 4.51 22.10 -10.26
CA ARG A 16 4.51 23.45 -9.66
C ARG A 16 5.82 24.10 -10.05
N ALA A 17 5.75 25.10 -10.93
CA ALA A 17 6.88 25.96 -11.25
C ALA A 17 7.25 26.75 -9.98
N HIS A 18 8.52 26.70 -9.59
CA HIS A 18 9.05 27.61 -8.59
C HIS A 18 9.59 28.84 -9.33
N ASP A 19 8.80 29.91 -9.37
CA ASP A 19 9.28 31.23 -9.78
C ASP A 19 10.14 31.79 -8.65
N SER A 20 11.46 31.88 -8.87
CA SER A 20 12.36 32.62 -8.00
C SER A 20 12.68 33.94 -8.68
N ALA A 21 11.94 34.98 -8.31
CA ALA A 21 12.26 36.36 -8.67
C ALA A 21 13.45 36.82 -7.82
N GLY A 22 14.54 37.20 -8.48
CA GLY A 22 15.71 37.83 -7.88
C GLY A 22 16.53 38.44 -9.00
N GLY A 23 16.33 39.74 -9.24
CA GLY A 23 17.10 40.48 -10.24
C GLY A 23 18.47 40.86 -9.69
N GLU A 24 19.48 40.80 -10.55
CA GLU A 24 20.58 41.77 -10.63
C GLU A 24 21.30 41.61 -11.98
N ALA A 25 21.64 42.74 -12.60
CA ALA A 25 22.15 42.83 -13.96
C ALA A 25 23.68 42.66 -14.02
N GLY A 26 24.19 41.85 -14.97
CA GLY A 26 25.59 41.94 -15.39
C GLY A 26 26.20 40.72 -16.11
N PHE A 27 26.52 40.90 -17.41
CA PHE A 27 27.52 40.21 -18.26
C PHE A 27 27.25 38.79 -18.84
N PRO A 28 27.79 38.47 -20.05
CA PRO A 28 27.17 37.55 -20.99
C PRO A 28 27.48 36.06 -20.74
N GLU A 29 26.39 35.31 -20.56
CA GLU A 29 26.09 33.94 -20.97
C GLU A 29 27.27 32.96 -21.14
N THR A 30 27.71 32.40 -20.01
CA THR A 30 28.18 31.01 -19.99
C THR A 30 26.96 30.08 -20.16
N PRO A 31 27.03 28.98 -20.94
CA PRO A 31 25.88 28.12 -21.14
C PRO A 31 25.41 27.61 -19.78
N ALA A 32 24.15 27.87 -19.46
CA ALA A 32 23.53 27.53 -18.18
C ALA A 32 23.86 26.08 -17.82
N VAL A 33 24.71 25.92 -16.79
CA VAL A 33 24.98 24.61 -16.21
C VAL A 33 23.64 24.11 -15.69
N VAL A 34 23.04 23.14 -16.39
CA VAL A 34 21.80 22.51 -15.95
C VAL A 34 22.12 21.77 -14.66
N THR A 35 21.83 22.42 -13.54
CA THR A 35 21.99 21.83 -12.21
C THR A 35 20.79 20.91 -11.98
N TYR A 36 21.05 19.61 -11.89
CA TYR A 36 20.03 18.64 -11.51
C TYR A 36 19.87 18.69 -10.00
N ALA A 37 18.87 19.44 -9.53
CA ALA A 37 18.50 19.45 -8.11
C ALA A 37 17.73 18.17 -7.78
N PHE A 38 18.18 17.45 -6.75
CA PHE A 38 17.46 16.29 -6.26
C PHE A 38 16.22 16.75 -5.47
N ASP A 39 15.03 16.42 -5.96
CA ASP A 39 13.80 16.61 -5.18
C ASP A 39 13.71 15.55 -4.10
N ALA A 40 13.78 16.00 -2.84
CA ALA A 40 13.77 15.12 -1.69
C ALA A 40 12.37 14.54 -1.36
N MET A 41 11.31 15.00 -2.04
CA MET A 41 9.95 14.45 -1.97
C MET A 41 9.41 14.33 -0.52
N TRP A 42 9.76 15.27 0.36
CA TRP A 42 9.37 15.24 1.77
C TRP A 42 7.85 15.35 1.98
N ASP A 43 7.15 15.95 1.02
CA ASP A 43 5.69 16.14 1.04
C ASP A 43 4.93 15.05 0.26
N VAL A 44 5.60 13.94 -0.08
CA VAL A 44 4.99 12.86 -0.85
C VAL A 44 4.63 11.69 0.06
N VAL A 45 3.36 11.28 -0.03
CA VAL A 45 2.84 10.05 0.57
C VAL A 45 2.57 9.05 -0.53
N HIS A 46 3.18 7.87 -0.42
CA HIS A 46 2.92 6.75 -1.32
C HIS A 46 1.70 5.96 -0.85
N LEU A 47 0.70 5.85 -1.71
CA LEU A 47 -0.49 5.03 -1.52
C LEU A 47 -0.41 3.80 -2.43
N ASP A 48 -0.65 2.62 -1.85
CA ASP A 48 -0.72 1.36 -2.60
C ASP A 48 -1.96 0.56 -2.19
N GLU A 49 -2.61 -0.05 -3.18
CA GLU A 49 -3.71 -0.98 -2.98
C GLU A 49 -3.24 -2.41 -3.22
N LYS A 50 -3.39 -3.27 -2.21
CA LYS A 50 -2.94 -4.65 -2.30
C LYS A 50 -3.97 -5.65 -1.79
N TRP A 51 -4.15 -6.72 -2.56
CA TRP A 51 -5.02 -7.84 -2.21
C TRP A 51 -4.28 -8.90 -1.41
N PHE A 52 -4.80 -9.22 -0.23
CA PHE A 52 -4.32 -10.30 0.61
C PHE A 52 -5.36 -11.43 0.69
N ASN A 53 -4.90 -12.67 0.61
CA ASN A 53 -5.75 -13.82 0.89
C ASN A 53 -5.88 -13.96 2.41
N ALA A 54 -7.10 -14.17 2.92
CA ALA A 54 -7.34 -14.34 4.35
C ALA A 54 -6.65 -15.59 4.94
N GLU A 55 -6.37 -16.58 4.10
CA GLU A 55 -5.76 -17.84 4.50
C GLU A 55 -4.58 -18.16 3.57
N LYS A 56 -3.55 -18.81 4.11
CA LYS A 56 -2.40 -19.29 3.32
C LYS A 56 -2.81 -20.50 2.48
N ASP A 57 -2.24 -20.61 1.29
CA ASP A 57 -2.51 -21.74 0.38
C ASP A 57 -2.05 -23.08 0.98
N ARG A 58 -0.90 -23.07 1.68
CA ARG A 58 -0.36 -24.22 2.42
C ARG A 58 0.03 -23.75 3.82
N LEU A 59 -0.71 -24.18 4.85
CA LEU A 59 -0.39 -23.93 6.26
C LEU A 59 0.16 -25.22 6.88
N LYS A 60 1.42 -25.20 7.33
CA LYS A 60 1.98 -26.27 8.16
C LYS A 60 1.50 -26.07 9.59
N VAL A 61 0.80 -27.04 10.15
CA VAL A 61 0.28 -27.00 11.52
C VAL A 61 0.90 -28.15 12.30
N TYR A 62 1.56 -27.85 13.41
CA TYR A 62 2.01 -28.86 14.36
C TYR A 62 0.86 -29.19 15.30
N VAL A 63 0.57 -30.48 15.46
CA VAL A 63 -0.59 -30.95 16.22
C VAL A 63 -0.09 -31.82 17.35
N VAL A 64 -0.54 -31.51 18.57
CA VAL A 64 -0.27 -32.31 19.77
C VAL A 64 -1.12 -33.58 19.74
N LYS A 65 -0.60 -34.68 20.30
CA LYS A 65 -1.35 -35.96 20.39
C LYS A 65 -2.73 -35.70 21.01
N ARG A 66 -3.79 -36.16 20.34
CA ARG A 66 -5.24 -36.03 20.66
C ARG A 66 -5.95 -34.73 20.24
N GLN A 67 -5.31 -33.78 19.56
CA GLN A 67 -6.02 -32.63 18.98
C GLN A 67 -6.50 -32.90 17.55
N SER A 68 -7.75 -32.53 17.24
CA SER A 68 -8.30 -32.59 15.88
C SER A 68 -7.90 -31.36 15.07
N ILE A 69 -7.45 -31.57 13.83
CA ILE A 69 -7.10 -30.48 12.91
C ILE A 69 -8.37 -29.77 12.43
N LYS A 70 -8.44 -28.44 12.59
CA LYS A 70 -9.49 -27.65 11.94
C LYS A 70 -9.31 -27.73 10.43
N ARG A 71 -10.26 -28.38 9.76
CA ARG A 71 -10.29 -28.46 8.31
C ARG A 71 -10.58 -27.08 7.73
N ARG A 72 -9.76 -26.69 6.75
CA ARG A 72 -9.97 -25.47 5.97
C ARG A 72 -11.37 -25.46 5.33
N VAL A 73 -12.08 -24.35 5.45
CA VAL A 73 -13.46 -24.17 4.93
C VAL A 73 -13.47 -24.10 3.41
N ALA A 74 -12.50 -23.41 2.81
CA ALA A 74 -12.40 -23.23 1.36
C ALA A 74 -11.54 -24.33 0.72
N LYS A 75 -12.12 -25.15 -0.17
CA LYS A 75 -11.39 -26.24 -0.85
C LYS A 75 -10.39 -25.77 -1.91
N SER A 76 -10.62 -24.62 -2.53
CA SER A 76 -9.76 -24.07 -3.59
C SER A 76 -9.35 -22.63 -3.29
N LYS A 77 -8.25 -22.18 -3.89
CA LYS A 77 -7.75 -20.80 -3.76
C LYS A 77 -8.76 -19.77 -4.27
N ARG A 78 -9.56 -20.12 -5.28
CA ARG A 78 -10.58 -19.25 -5.88
C ARG A 78 -11.68 -18.85 -4.88
N PHE A 79 -11.95 -19.72 -3.91
CA PHE A 79 -12.97 -19.51 -2.87
C PHE A 79 -12.44 -18.93 -1.57
N ILE A 80 -11.12 -18.63 -1.45
CA ILE A 80 -10.60 -17.91 -0.28
C ILE A 80 -11.09 -16.46 -0.33
N PRO A 81 -11.62 -15.92 0.76
CA PRO A 81 -11.93 -14.49 0.82
C PRO A 81 -10.63 -13.69 0.69
N LYS A 82 -10.64 -12.71 -0.20
CA LYS A 82 -9.57 -11.73 -0.36
C LYS A 82 -9.99 -10.44 0.32
N VAL A 83 -9.04 -9.77 0.96
CA VAL A 83 -9.23 -8.45 1.55
C VAL A 83 -8.26 -7.50 0.85
N MET A 84 -8.77 -6.38 0.36
CA MET A 84 -7.93 -5.31 -0.16
C MET A 84 -7.50 -4.41 0.98
N PHE A 85 -6.24 -4.03 1.00
CA PHE A 85 -5.70 -3.07 1.95
C PHE A 85 -5.15 -1.88 1.19
N LEU A 86 -5.50 -0.69 1.66
CA LEU A 86 -4.86 0.56 1.28
C LEU A 86 -3.76 0.83 2.31
N ALA A 87 -2.51 0.94 1.85
CA ALA A 87 -1.37 1.27 2.69
C ALA A 87 -0.84 2.65 2.31
N ALA A 88 -0.53 3.47 3.32
CA ALA A 88 0.08 4.77 3.16
C ALA A 88 1.46 4.79 3.83
N VAL A 89 2.50 5.10 3.04
CA VAL A 89 3.88 5.18 3.50
C VAL A 89 4.50 6.46 2.97
N ALA A 90 5.07 7.26 3.87
CA ALA A 90 5.91 8.41 3.56
C ALA A 90 7.38 8.03 3.76
N ARG A 91 8.28 8.93 3.35
CA ARG A 91 9.71 8.78 3.60
C ARG A 91 10.00 8.82 5.11
N PRO A 92 10.79 7.88 5.67
CA PRO A 92 11.25 7.99 7.05
C PRO A 92 12.03 9.29 7.26
N ARG A 93 11.74 10.01 8.34
CA ARG A 93 12.36 11.31 8.65
C ARG A 93 12.67 11.43 10.14
N HIS A 94 13.78 12.08 10.47
CA HIS A 94 14.06 12.48 11.84
C HIS A 94 13.32 13.79 12.12
N ASP A 95 12.65 13.88 13.26
CA ASP A 95 12.07 15.12 13.75
C ASP A 95 13.04 15.71 14.78
N ASP A 96 13.79 16.74 14.37
CA ASP A 96 14.81 17.40 15.20
C ASP A 96 14.19 18.09 16.43
N GLU A 97 12.92 18.52 16.35
CA GLU A 97 12.24 19.21 17.46
C GLU A 97 11.82 18.24 18.57
N ARG A 98 11.44 17.02 18.19
CA ARG A 98 10.96 15.99 19.13
C ARG A 98 12.01 14.94 19.46
N GLY A 99 13.12 14.90 18.71
CA GLY A 99 14.16 13.87 18.82
C GLY A 99 13.67 12.47 18.46
N VAL A 100 12.56 12.35 17.73
CA VAL A 100 11.93 11.07 17.39
C VAL A 100 12.11 10.76 15.90
N MET A 101 12.48 9.52 15.59
CA MET A 101 12.50 9.02 14.22
C MET A 101 11.09 8.61 13.78
N PHE A 102 10.55 9.27 12.76
CA PHE A 102 9.36 8.83 12.06
C PHE A 102 9.74 7.72 11.06
N ASP A 103 9.12 6.55 11.21
CA ASP A 103 9.43 5.36 10.40
C ASP A 103 8.79 5.40 8.99
N GLY A 104 8.07 6.48 8.67
CA GLY A 104 7.39 6.64 7.39
C GLY A 104 6.07 5.88 7.31
N LYS A 105 5.69 5.09 8.31
CA LYS A 105 4.45 4.30 8.26
C LYS A 105 3.29 5.13 8.78
N ILE A 106 2.37 5.50 7.89
CA ILE A 106 1.18 6.26 8.28
C ILE A 106 0.07 5.31 8.69
N GLY A 107 -0.19 4.26 7.90
CA GLY A 107 -1.22 3.30 8.24
C GLY A 107 -1.54 2.28 7.17
N MET A 108 -2.39 1.32 7.56
CA MET A 108 -2.97 0.30 6.69
C MET A 108 -4.45 0.15 7.01
N TRP A 109 -5.31 0.32 6.01
CA TRP A 109 -6.76 0.25 6.18
C TRP A 109 -7.35 -0.86 5.30
N PRO A 110 -8.18 -1.75 5.85
CA PRO A 110 -8.88 -2.74 5.05
C PRO A 110 -10.02 -2.04 4.28
N VAL A 111 -9.99 -2.11 2.95
CA VAL A 111 -11.10 -1.67 2.10
C VAL A 111 -12.10 -2.81 2.03
N VAL A 112 -13.18 -2.70 2.81
CA VAL A 112 -14.18 -3.75 2.93
C VAL A 112 -15.58 -3.16 2.76
N LYS A 113 -16.34 -3.70 1.83
CA LYS A 113 -17.80 -3.46 1.74
C LYS A 113 -18.53 -4.64 2.37
N HIS A 114 -19.31 -4.41 3.41
CA HIS A 114 -20.18 -5.42 3.99
C HIS A 114 -21.53 -5.40 3.28
N LEU A 115 -21.78 -6.40 2.43
CA LEU A 115 -23.01 -6.53 1.66
C LEU A 115 -23.58 -7.95 1.81
N PRO A 116 -24.91 -8.09 1.89
CA PRO A 116 -25.55 -9.40 1.92
C PRO A 116 -25.24 -10.17 0.62
N ALA A 117 -25.08 -11.49 0.73
CA ALA A 117 -24.92 -12.34 -0.45
C ALA A 117 -26.19 -12.27 -1.31
N ALA A 118 -26.02 -11.79 -2.55
CA ALA A 118 -27.10 -11.71 -3.54
C ALA A 118 -27.55 -13.09 -4.05
N CYS A 119 -26.63 -14.04 -4.18
CA CYS A 119 -26.93 -15.38 -4.70
C CYS A 119 -26.74 -16.46 -3.63
N ASN A 120 -27.65 -17.43 -3.62
CA ASN A 120 -27.51 -18.65 -2.83
C ASN A 120 -26.50 -19.59 -3.50
N SER A 121 -25.48 -20.02 -2.78
CA SER A 121 -24.51 -21.00 -3.24
C SER A 121 -24.10 -21.93 -2.10
N ARG A 122 -23.55 -23.10 -2.42
CA ARG A 122 -23.19 -24.12 -1.43
C ARG A 122 -22.28 -23.62 -0.30
N ASN A 123 -21.46 -22.61 -0.57
CA ASN A 123 -20.55 -22.02 0.42
C ASN A 123 -21.02 -20.63 0.92
N ARG A 124 -22.19 -20.16 0.48
CA ARG A 124 -22.69 -18.81 0.79
C ARG A 124 -24.22 -18.77 0.62
N PRO A 125 -24.99 -19.01 1.70
CA PRO A 125 -26.44 -18.82 1.70
C PRO A 125 -26.80 -17.37 1.39
N ALA A 126 -27.90 -17.15 0.65
CA ALA A 126 -28.42 -15.80 0.41
C ALA A 126 -28.71 -15.09 1.75
N GLY A 127 -28.45 -13.78 1.81
CA GLY A 127 -28.65 -12.98 3.04
C GLY A 127 -27.53 -13.04 4.07
N THR A 128 -26.52 -13.92 3.93
CA THR A 128 -25.33 -13.88 4.79
C THR A 128 -24.59 -12.56 4.57
N ILE A 129 -24.30 -11.80 5.63
CA ILE A 129 -23.45 -10.59 5.55
C ILE A 129 -22.06 -11.04 5.09
N ASN A 130 -21.69 -10.61 3.89
CA ASN A 130 -20.41 -10.94 3.29
C ASN A 130 -19.58 -9.69 3.06
N ARG A 131 -18.28 -9.85 3.11
CA ARG A 131 -17.36 -8.85 2.56
C ARG A 131 -17.39 -8.99 1.04
N GLN A 132 -18.04 -8.05 0.33
CA GLN A 132 -18.02 -7.97 -1.12
C GLN A 132 -16.63 -7.51 -1.60
N ARG A 133 -16.24 -8.03 -2.78
CA ARG A 133 -14.99 -7.73 -3.47
C ARG A 133 -15.09 -6.40 -4.18
#